data_AF-A0A6P0XKZ7-F1
#
_entry.id   AF-A0A6P0XKZ7-F1
#
_cell.length_a   1.000
_cell.length_b   1.000
_cell.length_c   1.000
_cell.angle_alpha   90.00
_cell.angle_beta   90.00
_cell.angle_gamma   90.00
#
_symmetry.space_group_name_H-M   'P 1'
#
loop_
_entity.id
_entity.type
_entity.pdbx_description
1 polymer ?
#
loop_
_entity_poly.entity_id
_entity_poly.type
_entity_poly.pdbx_seq_one_letter_code
_entity_poly.pdbx_strand_id
1 'polypeptide(L)'
;MKRSLTSLSLLFGLMGFTPMVVQAAPPRTPDQTVECEVLVVGGGLAGAATAYEGLLAGRSVCITEITDWLGGQISSQGTSALDERATQRSLLHYPRGYLELRQRIQKRYGELNPGDCWVSESCFLPRDGHEILLKMLKEAAKRGKGKLHWFPNTVVKEIDIRP
;
A
#
# COMPACT_ATOMS: atom_id res chain seq x y z
N MET A 1 -30.34 73.43 31.16
CA MET A 1 -29.22 72.81 30.41
C MET A 1 -29.72 71.54 29.74
N LYS A 2 -29.91 71.56 28.41
CA LYS A 2 -30.47 70.45 27.63
C LYS A 2 -29.40 69.38 27.40
N ARG A 3 -29.60 68.15 27.87
CA ARG A 3 -28.76 66.99 27.54
C ARG A 3 -29.36 66.28 26.34
N SER A 4 -28.69 66.42 25.19
CA SER A 4 -29.03 65.73 23.94
C SER A 4 -28.59 64.28 24.04
N LEU A 5 -29.53 63.33 24.08
CA LEU A 5 -29.23 61.92 23.85
C LEU A 5 -29.20 61.67 22.33
N THR A 6 -28.01 61.55 21.76
CA THR A 6 -27.82 61.03 20.40
C THR A 6 -27.96 59.51 20.42
N SER A 7 -29.02 59.01 19.80
CA SER A 7 -29.24 57.58 19.56
C SER A 7 -28.23 57.08 18.53
N LEU A 8 -27.35 56.14 18.93
CA LEU A 8 -26.37 55.52 18.06
C LEU A 8 -27.02 54.31 17.38
N SER A 9 -27.53 54.51 16.16
CA SER A 9 -28.08 53.42 15.34
C SER A 9 -26.95 52.49 14.89
N LEU A 10 -26.91 51.27 15.44
CA LEU A 10 -25.99 50.23 15.03
C LEU A 10 -26.42 49.69 13.65
N LEU A 11 -25.75 50.12 12.58
CA LEU A 11 -25.90 49.52 11.26
C LEU A 11 -25.23 48.15 11.27
N PHE A 12 -26.02 47.10 11.50
CA PHE A 12 -25.62 45.71 11.31
C PHE A 12 -25.47 45.47 9.80
N GLY A 13 -24.27 45.63 9.27
CA GLY A 13 -23.97 45.31 7.89
C GLY A 13 -24.18 43.82 7.64
N LEU A 14 -25.18 43.47 6.83
CA LEU A 14 -25.29 42.15 6.22
C LEU A 14 -24.08 41.96 5.28
N MET A 15 -22.97 41.44 5.80
CA MET A 15 -22.00 40.73 4.97
C MET A 15 -22.72 39.48 4.45
N GLY A 16 -23.24 39.58 3.23
CA GLY A 16 -23.81 38.44 2.53
C GLY A 16 -22.77 37.34 2.43
N PHE A 17 -23.08 36.18 3.02
CA PHE A 17 -22.35 34.95 2.77
C PHE A 17 -22.55 34.59 1.29
N THR A 18 -21.62 34.99 0.43
CA THR A 18 -21.53 34.40 -0.90
C THR A 18 -21.13 32.94 -0.71
N PRO A 19 -21.96 31.97 -1.11
CA PRO A 19 -21.53 30.58 -1.05
C PRO A 19 -20.33 30.44 -1.97
N MET A 20 -19.19 30.07 -1.41
CA MET A 20 -18.01 29.73 -2.18
C MET A 20 -18.38 28.50 -3.02
N VAL A 21 -18.66 28.71 -4.30
CA VAL A 21 -18.91 27.61 -5.23
C VAL A 21 -17.59 26.86 -5.37
N VAL A 22 -17.51 25.68 -4.75
CA VAL A 22 -16.35 24.80 -4.90
C VAL A 22 -16.43 24.19 -6.30
N GLN A 23 -15.68 24.76 -7.24
CA GLN A 23 -15.53 24.19 -8.57
C GLN A 23 -14.62 22.97 -8.49
N ALA A 24 -15.10 21.81 -8.94
CA ALA A 24 -14.28 20.62 -9.07
C ALA A 24 -13.09 20.91 -10.00
N ALA A 25 -11.90 20.45 -9.62
CA ALA A 25 -10.73 20.54 -10.49
C ALA A 25 -11.04 19.83 -11.83
N PRO A 26 -10.68 20.41 -12.99
CA PRO A 26 -10.91 19.76 -14.27
C PRO A 26 -10.17 18.41 -14.33
N PRO A 27 -10.69 17.42 -15.08
CA PRO A 27 -10.02 16.14 -15.26
C PRO A 27 -8.59 16.37 -15.76
N ARG A 28 -7.59 15.84 -15.04
CA ARG A 28 -6.20 15.91 -15.50
C ARG A 28 -6.02 14.94 -16.65
N THR A 29 -5.36 15.40 -17.72
CA THR A 29 -4.78 14.51 -18.73
C THR A 29 -3.67 13.69 -18.08
N PRO A 30 -3.65 12.35 -18.22
CA PRO A 30 -2.59 11.53 -17.66
C PRO A 30 -1.21 11.95 -18.21
N ASP A 31 -0.22 12.10 -17.33
CA ASP A 31 1.16 12.40 -17.73
C ASP A 31 1.81 11.20 -18.45
N GLN A 32 1.37 9.98 -18.13
CA GLN A 32 1.87 8.73 -18.68
C GLN A 32 0.75 7.68 -18.76
N THR A 33 0.77 6.88 -19.83
CA THR A 33 -0.01 5.64 -19.95
C THR A 33 0.93 4.44 -19.84
N VAL A 34 0.59 3.46 -18.98
CA VAL A 34 1.34 2.21 -18.83
C VAL A 34 0.38 1.04 -18.99
N GLU A 35 0.69 0.17 -19.95
CA GLU A 35 -0.07 -1.04 -20.24
C GLU A 35 0.47 -2.23 -19.45
N CYS A 36 -0.43 -3.04 -18.89
CA CYS A 36 -0.13 -4.31 -18.22
C CYS A 36 -1.33 -5.25 -18.28
N GLU A 37 -1.07 -6.56 -18.26
CA GLU A 37 -2.10 -7.60 -18.27
C GLU A 37 -2.80 -7.74 -16.91
N VAL A 38 -2.12 -7.40 -15.81
CA VAL A 38 -2.67 -7.48 -14.46
C VAL A 38 -2.42 -6.16 -13.73
N LEU A 39 -3.49 -5.51 -13.28
CA LEU A 39 -3.42 -4.38 -12.36
C LEU A 39 -3.70 -4.86 -10.93
N VAL A 40 -2.75 -4.57 -10.03
CA VAL A 40 -2.84 -4.81 -8.59
C VAL A 40 -2.90 -3.47 -7.87
N VAL A 41 -3.98 -3.26 -7.12
CA VAL A 41 -4.19 -2.04 -6.33
C VAL A 41 -3.97 -2.36 -4.85
N GLY A 42 -2.81 -1.97 -4.32
CA GLY A 42 -2.36 -2.29 -2.97
C GLY A 42 -1.19 -3.28 -2.96
N GLY A 43 -0.11 -2.88 -2.29
CA GLY A 43 1.15 -3.60 -2.16
C GLY A 43 1.24 -4.51 -0.94
N GLY A 44 0.14 -4.82 -0.26
CA GLY A 44 0.09 -5.77 0.86
C GLY A 44 0.40 -7.21 0.45
N LEU A 45 0.40 -8.16 1.40
CA LEU A 45 0.74 -9.57 1.12
C LEU A 45 -0.10 -10.21 0.00
N ALA A 46 -1.41 -9.93 -0.05
CA ALA A 46 -2.27 -10.42 -1.13
C ALA A 46 -1.85 -9.86 -2.50
N GLY A 47 -1.66 -8.53 -2.61
CA GLY A 47 -1.22 -7.90 -3.86
C GLY A 47 0.18 -8.32 -4.29
N ALA A 48 1.10 -8.44 -3.34
CA ALA A 48 2.44 -8.99 -3.60
C ALA A 48 2.38 -10.45 -4.08
N ALA A 49 1.50 -11.29 -3.50
CA ALA A 49 1.31 -12.67 -3.95
C ALA A 49 0.71 -12.73 -5.37
N THR A 50 -0.28 -11.89 -5.68
CA THR A 50 -0.84 -11.77 -7.04
C THR A 50 0.22 -11.37 -8.04
N ALA A 51 1.03 -10.36 -7.72
CA ALA A 51 2.14 -9.94 -8.57
C ALA A 51 3.18 -11.05 -8.73
N TYR A 52 3.54 -11.74 -7.65
CA TYR A 52 4.51 -12.82 -7.67
C TYR A 52 4.09 -13.95 -8.62
N GLU A 53 2.87 -14.48 -8.48
CA GLU A 53 2.39 -15.57 -9.34
C GLU A 53 2.14 -15.09 -10.79
N GLY A 54 1.61 -13.87 -11.00
CA GLY A 54 1.46 -13.29 -12.33
C GLY A 54 2.78 -13.13 -13.08
N LEU A 55 3.81 -12.63 -12.39
CA LEU A 55 5.16 -12.51 -12.94
C LEU A 55 5.79 -13.87 -13.26
N LEU A 56 5.58 -14.89 -12.41
CA LEU A 56 6.02 -16.26 -12.69
C LEU A 56 5.32 -16.88 -13.91
N ALA A 57 4.07 -16.49 -14.16
CA ALA A 57 3.33 -16.87 -15.35
C ALA A 57 3.74 -16.08 -16.61
N GLY A 58 4.77 -15.23 -16.53
CA GLY A 58 5.27 -14.45 -17.66
C GLY A 58 4.43 -13.22 -18.01
N ARG A 59 3.54 -12.79 -17.09
CA ARG A 59 2.66 -11.64 -17.33
C ARG A 59 3.33 -10.32 -17.01
N SER A 60 2.83 -9.27 -17.66
CA SER A 60 3.08 -7.89 -17.27
C SER A 60 2.13 -7.48 -16.14
N VAL A 61 2.69 -7.02 -15.03
CA VAL A 61 1.94 -6.67 -13.81
C VAL A 61 2.24 -5.23 -13.41
N CYS A 62 1.20 -4.40 -13.30
CA CYS A 62 1.26 -3.12 -12.59
C CYS A 62 0.83 -3.33 -11.14
N ILE A 63 1.66 -2.92 -10.20
CA ILE A 63 1.32 -2.89 -8.78
C ILE A 63 1.46 -1.46 -8.25
N THR A 64 0.37 -0.95 -7.69
CA THR A 64 0.32 0.37 -7.04
C THR A 64 0.28 0.19 -5.53
N GLU A 65 0.93 1.08 -4.80
CA GLU A 65 0.94 1.10 -3.34
C GLU A 65 0.94 2.56 -2.89
N ILE A 66 0.12 2.90 -1.89
CA ILE A 66 0.02 4.26 -1.35
C ILE A 66 1.29 4.68 -0.62
N THR A 67 2.05 3.72 -0.12
CA THR A 67 3.35 3.93 0.51
C THR A 67 4.50 3.64 -0.45
N ASP A 68 5.73 3.90 -0.01
CA ASP A 68 6.94 3.51 -0.72
C ASP A 68 7.38 2.07 -0.44
N TRP A 69 6.68 1.34 0.45
CA TRP A 69 7.05 -0.01 0.87
C TRP A 69 5.96 -1.05 0.56
N LEU A 70 6.33 -2.07 -0.21
CA LEU A 70 5.57 -3.32 -0.34
C LEU A 70 5.52 -4.11 0.98
N GLY A 71 4.40 -4.78 1.25
CA GLY A 71 4.20 -5.73 2.35
C GLY A 71 3.04 -5.40 3.29
N GLY A 72 2.56 -4.16 3.30
CA GLY A 72 1.45 -3.74 4.15
C GLY A 72 1.75 -3.98 5.62
N GLN A 73 1.00 -4.89 6.27
CA GLN A 73 1.17 -5.24 7.68
C GLN A 73 2.61 -5.63 8.04
N ILE A 74 3.29 -6.36 7.15
CA ILE A 74 4.64 -6.82 7.46
C ILE A 74 5.74 -5.77 7.22
N SER A 75 5.39 -4.59 6.72
CA SER A 75 6.33 -3.51 6.41
C SER A 75 5.76 -2.12 6.76
N SER A 76 5.10 -1.41 5.83
CA SER A 76 4.70 -0.01 6.00
C SER A 76 3.74 0.25 7.17
N GLN A 77 2.96 -0.75 7.60
CA GLN A 77 2.08 -0.63 8.77
C GLN A 77 2.77 -1.05 10.08
N GLY A 78 3.94 -1.68 10.01
CA GLY A 78 4.80 -1.94 11.17
C GLY A 78 4.43 -3.13 12.07
N THR A 79 3.49 -4.00 11.69
CA THR A 79 3.21 -5.23 12.45
C THR A 79 4.42 -6.16 12.45
N SER A 80 4.97 -6.43 11.26
CA SER A 80 6.20 -7.21 11.02
C SER A 80 6.36 -8.49 11.85
N ALA A 81 5.21 -9.13 12.07
CA ALA A 81 5.02 -10.42 12.71
C ALA A 81 4.07 -11.22 11.81
N LEU A 82 4.45 -12.44 11.46
CA LEU A 82 3.58 -13.31 10.67
C LEU A 82 2.57 -14.01 11.57
N ASP A 83 1.28 -13.89 11.24
CA ASP A 83 0.22 -14.64 11.92
C ASP A 83 0.19 -16.08 11.40
N GLU A 84 0.81 -16.99 12.18
CA GLU A 84 0.96 -18.40 11.85
C GLU A 84 0.32 -19.24 12.95
N ARG A 85 -0.86 -19.84 12.71
CA ARG A 85 -1.43 -20.79 13.66
C ARG A 85 -0.48 -21.96 13.87
N ALA A 86 -0.32 -22.43 15.10
CA ALA A 86 0.61 -23.51 15.45
C ALA A 86 0.50 -24.75 14.54
N THR A 87 -0.72 -25.18 14.20
CA THR A 87 -0.93 -26.32 13.30
C THR A 87 -0.54 -26.05 11.85
N GLN A 88 -0.75 -24.81 11.34
CA GLN A 88 -0.32 -24.44 9.99
C GLN A 88 1.21 -24.39 9.93
N ARG A 89 1.83 -23.84 10.98
CA ARG A 89 3.29 -23.76 11.12
C ARG A 89 3.94 -25.13 11.22
N SER A 90 3.41 -26.04 12.05
CA SER A 90 3.97 -27.38 12.22
C SER A 90 3.91 -28.22 10.95
N LEU A 91 2.88 -28.01 10.12
CA LEU A 91 2.69 -28.70 8.84
C LEU A 91 3.29 -27.95 7.65
N LEU A 92 3.79 -26.72 7.85
CA LEU A 92 4.19 -25.79 6.80
C LEU A 92 3.12 -25.66 5.69
N HIS A 93 1.84 -25.66 6.09
CA HIS A 93 0.72 -25.64 5.16
C HIS A 93 0.41 -24.21 4.69
N TYR A 94 1.29 -23.70 3.81
CA TYR A 94 1.22 -22.36 3.26
C TYR A 94 1.47 -22.35 1.75
N PRO A 95 1.04 -21.29 1.01
CA PRO A 95 1.42 -21.11 -0.37
C PRO A 95 2.94 -21.05 -0.56
N ARG A 96 3.45 -21.53 -1.71
CA ARG A 96 4.89 -21.58 -2.00
C ARG A 96 5.60 -20.22 -1.85
N GLY A 97 4.96 -19.14 -2.31
CA GLY A 97 5.50 -17.79 -2.16
C GLY A 97 5.62 -17.34 -0.69
N TYR A 98 4.70 -17.77 0.16
CA TYR A 98 4.77 -17.49 1.61
C TYR A 98 5.91 -18.28 2.27
N LEU A 99 6.08 -19.56 1.92
CA LEU A 99 7.20 -20.36 2.40
C LEU A 99 8.55 -19.77 2.00
N GLU A 100 8.67 -19.28 0.77
CA GLU A 100 9.86 -18.57 0.28
C GLU A 100 10.14 -17.29 1.08
N LEU A 101 9.11 -16.48 1.33
CA LEU A 101 9.22 -15.28 2.18
C LEU A 101 9.73 -15.65 3.58
N ARG A 102 9.10 -16.62 4.23
CA ARG A 102 9.46 -17.12 5.57
C ARG A 102 10.89 -17.63 5.62
N GLN A 103 11.31 -18.41 4.62
CA GLN A 103 12.68 -18.92 4.52
C GLN A 103 13.70 -17.79 4.34
N ARG A 104 13.39 -16.76 3.55
CA ARG A 104 14.27 -15.60 3.35
C ARG A 104 14.41 -14.75 4.60
N ILE A 105 13.34 -14.60 5.36
CA ILE A 105 13.37 -13.95 6.68
C ILE A 105 14.32 -14.73 7.59
N GLN A 106 14.10 -16.05 7.75
CA GLN A 106 14.98 -16.89 8.57
C GLN A 106 16.44 -16.80 8.12
N LYS A 107 16.69 -16.86 6.82
CA LYS A 107 18.04 -16.76 6.26
C LYS A 107 18.71 -15.41 6.54
N ARG A 108 17.95 -14.31 6.60
CA ARG A 108 18.50 -12.97 6.85
C ARG A 108 19.02 -12.83 8.28
N TYR A 109 18.34 -13.43 9.25
CA TYR A 109 18.69 -13.31 10.67
C TYR A 109 19.39 -14.54 11.25
N GLY A 110 19.41 -15.67 10.53
CA GLY A 110 19.87 -16.96 11.04
C GLY A 110 18.79 -17.74 11.81
N GLU A 111 17.72 -17.06 12.23
CA GLU A 111 16.59 -17.62 12.95
C GLU A 111 15.30 -16.88 12.59
N LEU A 112 14.18 -17.42 13.05
CA LEU A 112 12.91 -16.71 13.06
C LEU A 112 12.75 -16.04 14.43
N ASN A 113 12.28 -14.80 14.47
CA ASN A 113 12.09 -14.03 15.70
C ASN A 113 13.38 -13.69 16.49
N PRO A 114 14.38 -13.02 15.88
CA PRO A 114 15.64 -12.66 16.55
C PRO A 114 15.50 -11.62 17.67
N GLY A 115 14.30 -11.09 17.91
CA GLY A 115 14.03 -10.06 18.92
C GLY A 115 13.14 -10.54 20.05
N ASP A 116 12.94 -11.86 20.18
CA ASP A 116 12.08 -12.48 21.21
C ASP A 116 10.68 -11.83 21.31
N CYS A 117 10.09 -11.48 20.18
CA CYS A 117 8.74 -10.94 20.14
C CYS A 117 7.75 -12.01 20.63
N TRP A 118 6.90 -11.64 21.58
CA TRP A 118 5.92 -12.53 22.19
C TRP A 118 4.69 -12.83 21.31
N VAL A 119 4.49 -12.06 20.23
CA VAL A 119 3.28 -12.13 19.39
C VAL A 119 3.37 -13.25 18.34
N SER A 120 4.55 -13.55 17.82
CA SER A 120 4.74 -14.55 16.76
C SER A 120 6.13 -15.17 16.79
N GLU A 121 6.20 -16.43 16.36
CA GLU A 121 7.45 -17.17 16.12
C GLU A 121 8.23 -16.65 14.90
N SER A 122 7.67 -15.72 14.11
CA SER A 122 8.33 -15.11 12.96
C SER A 122 8.13 -13.60 12.97
N CYS A 123 9.03 -12.92 13.67
CA CYS A 123 9.11 -11.46 13.70
C CYS A 123 10.41 -10.98 13.07
N PHE A 124 10.39 -9.77 12.52
CA PHE A 124 11.52 -9.17 11.77
C PHE A 124 11.37 -7.66 11.66
N LEU A 125 12.38 -6.98 11.13
CA LEU A 125 12.30 -5.54 10.89
C LEU A 125 11.39 -5.23 9.69
N PRO A 126 10.50 -4.23 9.79
CA PRO A 126 9.59 -3.84 8.71
C PRO A 126 10.28 -3.56 7.36
N ARG A 127 11.45 -2.90 7.41
CA ARG A 127 12.28 -2.61 6.23
C ARG A 127 12.72 -3.87 5.51
N ASP A 128 13.08 -4.91 6.26
CA ASP A 128 13.56 -6.17 5.70
C ASP A 128 12.42 -6.96 5.05
N GLY A 129 11.20 -6.88 5.61
CA GLY A 129 9.99 -7.40 4.96
C GLY A 129 9.77 -6.78 3.58
N HIS A 130 9.90 -5.46 3.46
CA HIS A 130 9.83 -4.75 2.18
C HIS A 130 10.94 -5.19 1.20
N GLU A 131 12.20 -5.16 1.64
CA GLU A 131 13.37 -5.50 0.81
C GLU A 131 13.28 -6.93 0.27
N ILE A 132 12.86 -7.88 1.11
CA ILE A 132 12.70 -9.28 0.75
C ILE A 132 11.58 -9.43 -0.30
N LEU A 133 10.41 -8.83 -0.08
CA LEU A 133 9.30 -8.90 -1.04
C LEU A 133 9.68 -8.28 -2.38
N LEU A 134 10.27 -7.08 -2.40
CA LEU A 134 10.70 -6.44 -3.64
C LEU A 134 11.70 -7.30 -4.40
N LYS A 135 12.64 -7.94 -3.69
CA LYS A 135 13.60 -8.87 -4.29
C LYS A 135 12.90 -10.11 -4.87
N MET A 136 11.96 -10.70 -4.13
CA MET A 136 11.17 -11.84 -4.60
C MET A 136 10.40 -11.51 -5.89
N LEU A 137 9.77 -10.33 -5.97
CA LEU A 137 9.05 -9.90 -7.19
C LEU A 137 10.00 -9.71 -8.38
N LYS A 138 11.16 -9.05 -8.18
CA LYS A 138 12.16 -8.89 -9.25
C LYS A 138 12.69 -10.23 -9.76
N GLU A 139 12.93 -11.17 -8.86
CA GLU A 139 13.36 -12.53 -9.22
C GLU A 139 12.26 -13.33 -9.91
N ALA A 140 11.00 -13.19 -9.47
CA ALA A 140 9.85 -13.79 -10.13
C ALA A 140 9.69 -13.27 -11.56
N ALA A 141 9.80 -11.95 -11.77
CA ALA A 141 9.77 -11.33 -13.10
C ALA A 141 10.85 -11.93 -14.01
N LYS A 142 12.09 -12.03 -13.51
CA LYS A 142 13.20 -12.63 -14.26
C LYS A 142 12.94 -14.11 -14.59
N ARG A 143 12.48 -14.89 -13.61
CA ARG A 143 12.27 -16.34 -13.77
C ARG A 143 11.12 -16.68 -14.70
N GLY A 144 9.99 -15.99 -14.56
CA GLY A 144 8.82 -16.19 -15.41
C GLY A 144 8.89 -15.48 -16.75
N LYS A 145 9.90 -14.62 -16.97
CA LYS A 145 9.97 -13.66 -18.09
C LYS A 145 8.80 -12.66 -18.08
N GLY A 146 8.23 -12.40 -16.92
CA GLY A 146 7.21 -11.36 -16.71
C GLY A 146 7.82 -9.97 -16.55
N LYS A 147 6.97 -8.95 -16.56
CA LYS A 147 7.39 -7.55 -16.44
C LYS A 147 6.71 -6.89 -15.23
N LEU A 148 7.51 -6.41 -14.29
CA LEU A 148 7.01 -5.70 -13.12
C LEU A 148 7.03 -4.19 -13.36
N HIS A 149 5.87 -3.56 -13.23
CA HIS A 149 5.70 -2.12 -13.12
C HIS A 149 5.29 -1.81 -11.67
N TRP A 150 6.21 -1.26 -10.89
CA TRP A 150 5.96 -0.90 -9.49
C TRP A 150 5.81 0.61 -9.32
N PHE A 151 4.67 1.03 -8.80
CA PHE A 151 4.31 2.42 -8.57
C PHE A 151 4.13 2.68 -7.07
N PRO A 152 5.20 3.03 -6.34
CA PRO A 152 5.09 3.48 -4.96
C PRO A 152 4.41 4.86 -4.88
N ASN A 153 3.92 5.23 -3.70
CA ASN A 153 3.27 6.53 -3.44
C ASN A 153 2.14 6.85 -4.43
N THR A 154 1.42 5.83 -4.89
CA THR A 154 0.44 5.92 -5.97
C THR A 154 -0.91 5.41 -5.51
N VAL A 155 -1.94 6.26 -5.65
CA VAL A 155 -3.33 5.95 -5.31
C VAL A 155 -4.16 5.97 -6.58
N VAL A 156 -4.97 4.93 -6.77
CA VAL A 156 -5.93 4.88 -7.87
C VAL A 156 -7.07 5.86 -7.59
N LYS A 157 -7.32 6.78 -8.52
CA LYS A 157 -8.37 7.80 -8.42
C LYS A 157 -9.67 7.40 -9.12
N GLU A 158 -9.56 6.62 -10.18
CA GLU A 158 -10.67 6.21 -11.02
C GLU A 158 -10.36 4.82 -11.60
N ILE A 159 -11.38 3.98 -11.73
CA ILE A 159 -11.31 2.67 -12.38
C ILE A 159 -12.48 2.58 -13.34
N ASP A 160 -12.17 2.42 -14.63
CA ASP A 160 -13.13 2.09 -15.67
C ASP A 160 -12.97 0.60 -16.02
N ILE A 161 -14.08 -0.14 -16.00
CA ILE A 161 -14.11 -1.58 -16.30
C ILE A 161 -14.98 -1.76 -17.53
N ARG A 162 -14.38 -2.24 -18.61
CA ARG A 162 -15.11 -2.62 -19.82
C ARG A 162 -15.41 -4.12 -19.75
N PRO A 163 -16.70 -4.51 -19.69
CA PRO A 163 -17.11 -5.92 -19.67
C PRO A 163 -16.82 -6.63 -21.00
#